data_AF-A0A9P9BUK4-F1
#
_entry.id   AF-A0A9P9BUK4-F1
#
_cell.length_a   1.000
_cell.length_b   1.000
_cell.length_c   1.000
_cell.angle_alpha   90.00
_cell.angle_beta   90.00
_cell.angle_gamma   90.00
#
_symmetry.space_group_name_H-M   'P 1'
#
loop_
_entity.id
_entity.type
_entity.pdbx_description
1 polymer ?
#
loop_
_entity_poly.entity_id
_entity_poly.type
_entity_poly.pdbx_seq_one_letter_code
_entity_poly.pdbx_strand_id
1 'polypeptide(L)'
;MHVNLPFTYTLLVASTHASPTSLQARQFDPAEFISDVGDLASVITGVTDGITSLAQDQLTIITALPSILGGISTISGLLDTIVLEVPQLSTALPPDVQEQICVNVQPAIEAETALVNALNTITAIAPSVTGPVEDAMSSAQAVFVAIVSGVVQQLPTCSYLIDGGETITRA
;
A
#
# COMPACT_ATOMS: atom_id res chain seq x y z
N MET A 1 -12.79 69.76 -0.21
CA MET A 1 -11.86 70.08 0.90
C MET A 1 -11.11 68.77 1.18
N HIS A 2 -10.04 68.40 0.47
CA HIS A 2 -8.64 68.85 0.56
C HIS A 2 -8.15 69.04 1.99
N VAL A 3 -7.36 68.08 2.51
CA VAL A 3 -5.96 68.15 2.98
C VAL A 3 -5.46 66.70 3.18
N ASN A 4 -4.22 66.23 3.04
CA ASN A 4 -3.02 66.46 2.21
C ASN A 4 -1.99 65.42 2.75
N LEU A 5 -1.35 64.63 1.89
CA LEU A 5 -0.24 63.72 2.23
C LEU A 5 1.05 64.55 2.48
N PRO A 6 2.10 64.05 3.15
CA PRO A 6 3.09 63.22 2.42
C PRO A 6 3.75 62.14 3.31
N PHE A 7 4.21 61.05 2.71
CA PHE A 7 5.64 60.74 2.74
C PHE A 7 5.91 59.59 1.75
N THR A 8 6.57 59.99 0.68
CA THR A 8 7.17 59.15 -0.35
C THR A 8 8.41 58.48 0.23
N TYR A 9 8.52 57.16 0.09
CA TYR A 9 9.81 56.51 -0.10
C TYR A 9 9.67 55.47 -1.21
N THR A 10 10.10 55.87 -2.40
CA THR A 10 10.49 54.94 -3.45
C THR A 10 11.87 54.41 -3.07
N LEU A 11 11.98 53.11 -2.78
CA LEU A 11 13.25 52.40 -2.88
C LEU A 11 13.02 51.08 -3.63
N LEU A 12 13.68 51.04 -4.77
CA LEU A 12 13.84 49.99 -5.74
C LEU A 12 14.58 48.78 -5.11
N VAL A 13 14.43 47.60 -5.75
CA VAL A 13 15.21 46.35 -5.57
C VAL A 13 14.66 45.43 -4.47
N ALA A 14 14.32 44.16 -4.69
CA ALA A 14 14.58 43.24 -5.79
C ALA A 14 13.29 42.45 -6.09
N SER A 15 13.02 42.22 -7.37
CA SER A 15 12.28 41.05 -7.81
C SER A 15 13.08 39.82 -7.39
N THR A 16 12.80 39.30 -6.19
CA THR A 16 12.99 37.87 -5.97
C THR A 16 12.04 37.21 -6.95
N HIS A 17 12.58 36.83 -8.10
CA HIS A 17 12.11 35.65 -8.79
C HIS A 17 12.09 34.57 -7.70
N ALA A 18 10.92 34.37 -7.08
CA ALA A 18 10.61 33.08 -6.52
C ALA A 18 10.66 32.19 -7.74
N SER A 19 11.84 31.62 -7.99
CA SER A 19 11.99 30.47 -8.84
C SER A 19 10.82 29.57 -8.46
N PRO A 20 9.95 29.17 -9.40
CA PRO A 20 9.02 28.11 -9.09
C PRO A 20 9.93 27.00 -8.58
N THR A 21 9.81 26.68 -7.29
CA THR A 21 10.38 25.47 -6.73
C THR A 21 9.88 24.43 -7.70
N SER A 22 10.80 23.93 -8.54
CA SER A 22 10.57 22.76 -9.36
C SER A 22 9.81 21.81 -8.46
N LEU A 23 8.70 21.26 -8.94
CA LEU A 23 8.11 20.05 -8.36
C LEU A 23 9.28 19.14 -8.00
N GLN A 24 9.72 19.21 -6.74
CA GLN A 24 10.79 18.40 -6.24
C GLN A 24 10.14 17.04 -6.31
N ALA A 25 10.57 16.25 -7.29
CA ALA A 25 10.30 14.83 -7.32
C ALA A 25 10.42 14.39 -5.87
N ARG A 26 9.29 13.98 -5.25
CA ARG A 26 9.33 13.46 -3.89
C ARG A 26 10.44 12.42 -3.93
N GLN A 27 11.52 12.71 -3.23
CA GLN A 27 12.66 11.81 -3.22
C GLN A 27 12.15 10.55 -2.56
N PHE A 28 12.22 9.43 -3.27
CA PHE A 28 11.81 8.15 -2.75
C PHE A 28 12.53 7.89 -1.41
N ASP A 29 11.75 7.60 -0.38
CA ASP A 29 12.24 7.18 0.92
C ASP A 29 11.99 5.67 1.08
N PRO A 30 13.04 4.84 1.01
CA PRO A 30 12.91 3.40 1.21
C PRO A 30 12.30 3.03 2.57
N ALA A 31 12.51 3.86 3.60
CA ALA A 31 11.96 3.60 4.93
C ALA A 31 10.45 3.82 4.99
N GLU A 32 9.94 4.82 4.27
CA GLU A 32 8.50 5.08 4.10
C GLU A 32 7.84 3.90 3.39
N PHE A 33 8.40 3.46 2.25
CA PHE A 33 7.92 2.28 1.53
C PHE A 33 7.88 1.03 2.40
N ILE A 34 8.95 0.75 3.15
CA ILE A 34 9.02 -0.39 4.07
C ILE A 34 7.93 -0.29 5.14
N SER A 35 7.72 0.90 5.70
CA SER A 35 6.68 1.16 6.70
C SER A 35 5.29 0.91 6.12
N ASP A 36 5.01 1.45 4.94
CA ASP A 36 3.70 1.35 4.29
C ASP A 36 3.36 -0.11 3.95
N VAL A 37 4.34 -0.89 3.46
CA VAL A 37 4.18 -2.33 3.24
C VAL A 37 3.96 -3.09 4.54
N GLY A 38 4.65 -2.71 5.62
CA GLY A 38 4.44 -3.30 6.95
C GLY A 38 3.07 -2.99 7.54
N ASP A 39 2.57 -1.77 7.34
CA ASP A 39 1.22 -1.35 7.74
C ASP A 39 0.17 -2.10 6.93
N LEU A 40 0.37 -2.26 5.62
CA LEU A 40 -0.47 -3.09 4.76
C LEU A 40 -0.56 -4.52 5.30
N ALA A 41 0.58 -5.17 5.58
CA ALA A 41 0.59 -6.53 6.12
C ALA A 41 -0.20 -6.61 7.43
N SER A 42 0.01 -5.65 8.34
CA SER A 42 -0.68 -5.59 9.64
C SER A 42 -2.19 -5.42 9.50
N VAL A 43 -2.63 -4.56 8.57
CA VAL A 43 -4.05 -4.36 8.29
C VAL A 43 -4.68 -5.60 7.66
N ILE A 44 -3.99 -6.24 6.70
CA ILE A 44 -4.47 -7.50 6.11
C ILE A 44 -4.62 -8.58 7.19
N THR A 45 -3.63 -8.74 8.08
CA THR A 45 -3.72 -9.69 9.20
C THR A 45 -4.89 -9.36 10.11
N GLY A 46 -5.08 -8.11 10.51
CA GLY A 46 -6.20 -7.70 11.37
C GLY A 46 -7.58 -7.96 10.74
N VAL A 47 -7.73 -7.70 9.44
CA VAL A 47 -8.96 -8.02 8.69
C VAL A 47 -9.17 -9.54 8.63
N THR A 48 -8.11 -10.30 8.36
CA THR A 48 -8.12 -11.76 8.32
C THR A 48 -8.56 -12.36 9.65
N ASP A 49 -7.95 -11.93 10.76
CA ASP A 49 -8.30 -12.38 12.10
C ASP A 49 -9.76 -12.07 12.43
N GLY A 50 -10.22 -10.87 12.04
CA GLY A 50 -11.62 -10.48 12.13
C GLY A 50 -12.53 -11.46 11.40
N ILE A 51 -12.22 -11.79 10.15
CA ILE A 51 -12.98 -12.75 9.33
C ILE A 51 -12.97 -14.15 9.95
N THR A 52 -11.80 -14.65 10.36
CA THR A 52 -11.66 -15.98 10.97
C THR A 52 -12.46 -16.10 12.27
N SER A 53 -12.59 -15.01 13.03
CA SER A 53 -13.42 -14.99 14.25
C SER A 53 -14.94 -15.10 13.99
N LEU A 54 -15.40 -14.78 12.77
CA LEU A 54 -16.81 -14.79 12.38
C LEU A 54 -17.32 -16.16 11.88
N ALA A 55 -16.41 -17.10 11.57
CA ALA A 55 -16.67 -18.29 10.78
C ALA A 55 -17.44 -19.42 11.51
N GLN A 56 -18.60 -19.12 12.10
CA GLN A 56 -19.40 -20.10 12.85
C GLN A 56 -20.83 -20.28 12.31
N ASP A 57 -21.43 -19.27 11.66
CA ASP A 57 -22.78 -19.36 11.09
C ASP A 57 -23.03 -18.34 9.96
N GLN A 58 -23.92 -18.68 9.03
CA GLN A 58 -24.26 -17.88 7.86
C GLN A 58 -24.82 -16.49 8.21
N LEU A 59 -25.67 -16.38 9.23
CA LEU A 59 -26.29 -15.10 9.60
C LEU A 59 -25.27 -14.12 10.19
N THR A 60 -24.31 -14.63 10.98
CA THR A 60 -23.18 -13.84 11.48
C THR A 60 -22.33 -13.28 10.34
N ILE A 61 -22.04 -14.09 9.32
CA ILE A 61 -21.28 -13.64 8.16
C ILE A 61 -22.04 -12.56 7.38
N ILE A 62 -23.35 -12.77 7.11
CA ILE A 62 -24.17 -11.79 6.38
C ILE A 62 -24.24 -10.46 7.14
N THR A 63 -24.40 -10.50 8.46
CA THR A 63 -24.47 -9.27 9.28
C THR A 63 -23.14 -8.56 9.41
N ALA A 64 -22.03 -9.30 9.35
CA ALA A 64 -20.68 -8.76 9.37
C ALA A 64 -20.17 -8.30 7.99
N LEU A 65 -20.89 -8.60 6.89
CA LEU A 65 -20.50 -8.25 5.53
C LEU A 65 -20.05 -6.78 5.37
N PRO A 66 -20.76 -5.76 5.91
CA PRO A 66 -20.30 -4.37 5.79
C PRO A 66 -18.92 -4.13 6.41
N SER A 67 -18.61 -4.79 7.52
CA SER A 67 -17.28 -4.69 8.17
C SER A 67 -16.19 -5.37 7.35
N ILE A 68 -16.50 -6.51 6.74
CA ILE A 68 -15.57 -7.24 5.85
C ILE A 68 -15.25 -6.37 4.62
N LEU A 69 -16.28 -5.81 3.97
CA LEU A 69 -16.11 -4.93 2.82
C LEU A 69 -15.36 -3.64 3.19
N GLY A 70 -15.61 -3.08 4.37
CA GLY A 70 -14.86 -1.94 4.89
C GLY A 70 -13.38 -2.25 5.12
N GLY A 71 -13.08 -3.45 5.62
CA GLY A 71 -11.71 -3.95 5.77
C GLY A 71 -10.99 -4.05 4.43
N ILE A 72 -11.62 -4.69 3.44
CA ILE A 72 -11.09 -4.79 2.07
C ILE A 72 -10.88 -3.41 1.45
N SER A 73 -11.83 -2.48 1.63
CA SER A 73 -11.67 -1.11 1.15
C SER A 73 -10.49 -0.37 1.81
N THR A 74 -10.19 -0.66 3.07
CA THR A 74 -9.02 -0.08 3.77
C THR A 74 -7.73 -0.62 3.17
N ILE A 75 -7.68 -1.93 2.90
CA ILE A 75 -6.56 -2.59 2.22
C ILE A 75 -6.35 -1.96 0.84
N SER A 76 -7.40 -1.79 0.04
CA SER A 76 -7.31 -1.15 -1.28
C SER A 76 -6.71 0.26 -1.22
N GLY A 77 -7.09 1.08 -0.24
CA GLY A 77 -6.53 2.42 -0.10
C GLY A 77 -5.04 2.45 0.24
N LEU A 78 -4.56 1.48 1.01
CA LEU A 78 -3.13 1.31 1.29
C LEU A 78 -2.38 0.84 0.04
N LEU A 79 -2.95 -0.11 -0.69
CA LEU A 79 -2.39 -0.61 -1.95
C LEU A 79 -2.26 0.51 -3.00
N ASP A 80 -3.29 1.37 -3.12
CA ASP A 80 -3.27 2.53 -4.01
C ASP A 80 -2.15 3.53 -3.67
N THR A 81 -1.73 3.59 -2.39
CA THR A 81 -0.60 4.43 -1.97
C THR A 81 0.73 3.77 -2.35
N ILE A 82 0.92 2.51 -1.96
CA ILE A 82 2.17 1.76 -2.17
C ILE A 82 2.48 1.61 -3.67
N VAL A 83 1.48 1.34 -4.50
CA VAL A 83 1.69 1.13 -5.94
C VAL A 83 2.26 2.38 -6.65
N LEU A 84 2.04 3.57 -6.10
CA LEU A 84 2.60 4.82 -6.64
C LEU A 84 4.10 4.96 -6.35
N GLU A 85 4.59 4.29 -5.32
CA GLU A 85 5.99 4.31 -4.91
C GLU A 85 6.83 3.26 -5.64
N VAL A 86 6.22 2.14 -6.04
CA VAL A 86 6.88 1.02 -6.71
C VAL A 86 7.74 1.44 -7.92
N PRO A 87 7.31 2.35 -8.83
CA PRO A 87 8.15 2.80 -9.94
C PRO A 87 9.41 3.57 -9.54
N GLN A 88 9.50 4.02 -8.28
CA GLN A 88 10.67 4.73 -7.74
C GLN A 88 11.73 3.77 -7.17
N LEU A 89 11.38 2.50 -6.99
CA LEU A 89 12.34 1.46 -6.62
C LEU A 89 13.40 1.35 -7.72
N SER A 90 14.66 1.18 -7.31
CA SER A 90 15.78 1.11 -8.24
C SER A 90 16.90 0.25 -7.71
N THR A 91 17.59 -0.44 -8.61
CA THR A 91 18.85 -1.14 -8.33
C THR A 91 20.00 -0.22 -7.89
N ALA A 92 19.81 1.10 -8.01
CA ALA A 92 20.73 2.10 -7.46
C ALA A 92 20.67 2.22 -5.92
N LEU A 93 19.65 1.64 -5.27
CA LEU A 93 19.57 1.58 -3.81
C LEU A 93 20.70 0.72 -3.23
N PRO A 94 21.17 0.98 -1.99
CA PRO A 94 22.14 0.12 -1.33
C PRO A 94 21.64 -1.34 -1.25
N PRO A 95 22.49 -2.36 -1.43
CA PRO A 95 22.09 -3.76 -1.41
C PRO A 95 21.31 -4.16 -0.14
N ASP A 96 21.74 -3.67 1.03
CA ASP A 96 21.06 -3.94 2.31
C ASP A 96 19.62 -3.37 2.32
N VAL A 97 19.40 -2.22 1.67
CA VAL A 97 18.06 -1.61 1.54
C VAL A 97 17.19 -2.41 0.58
N GLN A 98 17.76 -2.90 -0.53
CA GLN A 98 17.03 -3.75 -1.47
C GLN A 98 16.60 -5.06 -0.78
N GLU A 99 17.50 -5.71 -0.04
CA GLU A 99 17.19 -6.91 0.73
C GLU A 99 16.10 -6.64 1.78
N GLN A 100 16.19 -5.51 2.49
CA GLN A 100 15.19 -5.16 3.49
C GLN A 100 13.81 -4.90 2.88
N ILE A 101 13.74 -4.29 1.70
CA ILE A 101 12.49 -4.16 0.94
C ILE A 101 11.92 -5.55 0.63
N CYS A 102 12.73 -6.47 0.09
CA CYS A 102 12.24 -7.81 -0.23
C CYS A 102 11.73 -8.56 1.02
N VAL A 103 12.47 -8.48 2.14
CA VAL A 103 12.10 -9.12 3.41
C VAL A 103 10.79 -8.56 3.97
N ASN A 104 10.51 -7.26 3.82
CA ASN A 104 9.29 -6.64 4.33
C ASN A 104 8.07 -6.84 3.42
N VAL A 105 8.27 -7.09 2.12
CA VAL A 105 7.16 -7.46 1.21
C VAL A 105 6.66 -8.88 1.47
N GLN A 106 7.52 -9.79 1.93
CA GLN A 106 7.15 -11.19 2.18
C GLN A 106 5.98 -11.36 3.18
N PRO A 107 5.96 -10.71 4.37
CA PRO A 107 4.80 -10.75 5.27
C PRO A 107 3.49 -10.28 4.62
N ALA A 108 3.55 -9.30 3.72
CA ALA A 108 2.35 -8.82 3.03
C ALA A 108 1.78 -9.88 2.06
N ILE A 109 2.65 -10.67 1.41
CA ILE A 109 2.26 -11.80 0.55
C ILE A 109 1.60 -12.90 1.37
N GLU A 110 2.20 -13.26 2.50
CA GLU A 110 1.64 -14.26 3.41
C GLU A 110 0.28 -13.83 3.97
N ALA A 111 0.17 -12.55 4.36
CA ALA A 111 -1.07 -11.97 4.84
C ALA A 111 -2.16 -11.97 3.75
N GLU A 112 -1.84 -11.59 2.51
CA GLU A 112 -2.78 -11.62 1.39
C GLU A 112 -3.31 -13.04 1.14
N THR A 113 -2.42 -14.04 1.14
CA THR A 113 -2.81 -15.44 0.98
C THR A 113 -3.75 -15.90 2.11
N ALA A 114 -3.47 -15.49 3.35
CA ALA A 114 -4.31 -15.80 4.50
C ALA A 114 -5.70 -15.15 4.39
N LEU A 115 -5.76 -13.89 3.94
CA LEU A 115 -7.00 -13.17 3.70
C LEU A 115 -7.87 -13.88 2.65
N VAL A 116 -7.28 -14.26 1.52
CA VAL A 116 -7.99 -15.00 0.46
C VAL A 116 -8.58 -16.30 0.99
N ASN A 117 -7.82 -17.06 1.78
CA ASN A 117 -8.31 -18.29 2.40
C ASN A 117 -9.45 -18.04 3.40
N ALA A 118 -9.37 -16.98 4.20
CA ALA A 118 -10.42 -16.60 5.13
C ALA A 118 -11.70 -16.18 4.39
N LEU A 119 -11.57 -15.42 3.30
CA LEU A 119 -12.68 -15.01 2.45
C LEU A 119 -13.33 -16.19 1.74
N ASN A 120 -12.54 -17.13 1.21
CA ASN A 120 -13.05 -18.38 0.64
C ASN A 120 -13.82 -19.23 1.67
N THR A 121 -13.37 -19.21 2.93
CA THR A 121 -14.06 -19.92 4.01
C THR A 121 -15.44 -19.33 4.26
N ILE A 122 -15.56 -18.00 4.35
CA ILE A 122 -16.86 -17.37 4.61
C ILE A 122 -17.81 -17.44 3.40
N THR A 123 -17.31 -17.43 2.17
CA THR A 123 -18.16 -17.57 0.96
C THR A 123 -18.66 -19.01 0.82
N ALA A 124 -17.89 -20.00 1.28
CA ALA A 124 -18.36 -21.39 1.37
C ALA A 124 -19.48 -21.56 2.41
N ILE A 125 -19.42 -20.86 3.54
CA ILE A 125 -20.45 -20.90 4.59
C ILE A 125 -21.69 -20.08 4.18
N ALA A 126 -21.48 -18.92 3.56
CA ALA A 126 -22.54 -17.99 3.17
C ALA A 126 -22.43 -17.60 1.67
N PRO A 127 -22.86 -18.48 0.74
CA PRO A 127 -22.73 -18.21 -0.71
C PRO A 127 -23.40 -16.93 -1.19
N SER A 128 -24.36 -16.40 -0.42
CA SER A 128 -25.01 -15.12 -0.69
C SER A 128 -24.05 -13.91 -0.65
N VAL A 129 -22.89 -14.03 0.00
CA VAL A 129 -21.91 -12.93 0.09
C VAL A 129 -20.79 -13.02 -0.95
N THR A 130 -20.75 -14.07 -1.77
CA THR A 130 -19.69 -14.31 -2.76
C THR A 130 -19.49 -13.15 -3.71
N GLY A 131 -20.56 -12.71 -4.39
CA GLY A 131 -20.47 -11.60 -5.35
C GLY A 131 -19.86 -10.32 -4.75
N PRO A 132 -20.42 -9.79 -3.65
CA PRO A 132 -19.85 -8.61 -2.98
C PRO A 132 -18.38 -8.77 -2.53
N VAL A 133 -18.00 -9.95 -2.03
CA VAL A 133 -16.63 -10.22 -1.58
C VAL A 133 -15.66 -10.30 -2.76
N GLU A 134 -16.04 -11.00 -3.83
CA GLU A 134 -15.24 -11.12 -5.06
C GLU A 134 -15.06 -9.76 -5.75
N ASP A 135 -16.14 -8.97 -5.85
CA ASP A 135 -16.11 -7.63 -6.42
C ASP A 135 -15.13 -6.71 -5.67
N ALA A 136 -15.13 -6.78 -4.33
CA ALA A 136 -14.23 -5.98 -3.49
C ALA A 136 -12.77 -6.47 -3.59
N MET A 137 -12.55 -7.79 -3.57
CA MET A 137 -11.19 -8.36 -3.59
C MET A 137 -10.51 -8.28 -4.95
N SER A 138 -11.25 -8.37 -6.04
CA SER A 138 -10.68 -8.38 -7.40
C SER A 138 -9.80 -7.14 -7.65
N SER A 139 -10.27 -5.96 -7.22
CA SER A 139 -9.49 -4.73 -7.33
C SER A 139 -8.24 -4.74 -6.45
N ALA A 140 -8.37 -5.15 -5.18
CA ALA A 140 -7.25 -5.20 -4.24
C ALA A 140 -6.16 -6.18 -4.72
N GLN A 141 -6.54 -7.38 -5.17
CA GLN A 141 -5.62 -8.39 -5.66
C GLN A 141 -4.87 -7.93 -6.90
N ALA A 142 -5.55 -7.27 -7.85
CA ALA A 142 -4.90 -6.75 -9.04
C ALA A 142 -3.79 -5.74 -8.70
N VAL A 143 -4.03 -4.84 -7.73
CA VAL A 143 -3.04 -3.86 -7.28
C VAL A 143 -1.92 -4.54 -6.47
N PHE A 144 -2.25 -5.49 -5.60
CA PHE A 144 -1.26 -6.27 -4.85
C PHE A 144 -0.29 -7.01 -5.77
N VAL A 145 -0.81 -7.71 -6.79
CA VAL A 145 0.00 -8.40 -7.79
C VAL A 145 0.87 -7.41 -8.57
N ALA A 146 0.35 -6.22 -8.90
CA ALA A 146 1.12 -5.17 -9.57
C ALA A 146 2.27 -4.65 -8.68
N ILE A 147 2.04 -4.50 -7.37
CA ILE A 147 3.08 -4.12 -6.41
C ILE A 147 4.18 -5.17 -6.36
N VAL A 148 3.84 -6.45 -6.11
CA VAL A 148 4.84 -7.53 -6.01
C VAL A 148 5.62 -7.67 -7.32
N SER A 149 4.91 -7.67 -8.45
CA SER A 149 5.55 -7.76 -9.77
C SER A 149 6.46 -6.56 -10.05
N GLY A 150 6.04 -5.35 -9.68
CA GLY A 150 6.84 -4.15 -9.84
C GLY A 150 8.07 -4.13 -8.93
N VAL A 151 7.94 -4.58 -7.68
CA VAL A 151 9.07 -4.76 -6.75
C VAL A 151 10.11 -5.71 -7.38
N VAL A 152 9.69 -6.87 -7.89
CA VAL A 152 10.63 -7.84 -8.51
C VAL A 152 11.24 -7.30 -9.81
N GLN A 153 10.48 -6.57 -10.62
CA GLN A 153 11.01 -5.96 -11.84
C GLN A 153 12.07 -4.89 -11.55
N GLN A 154 11.84 -4.07 -10.52
CA GLN A 154 12.76 -2.98 -10.14
C GLN A 154 13.94 -3.48 -9.30
N LEU A 155 13.73 -4.53 -8.51
CA LEU A 155 14.70 -5.16 -7.63
C LEU A 155 14.79 -6.66 -7.95
N PRO A 156 15.58 -7.06 -8.96
CA PRO A 156 15.72 -8.47 -9.35
C PRO A 156 16.18 -9.40 -8.22
N THR A 157 16.82 -8.86 -7.18
CA THR A 157 17.20 -9.62 -5.98
C THR A 157 15.99 -10.14 -5.19
N CYS A 158 14.80 -9.59 -5.43
CA CYS A 158 13.55 -10.05 -4.81
C CYS A 158 12.85 -11.17 -5.62
N SER A 159 13.47 -11.76 -6.64
CA SER A 159 12.81 -12.77 -7.50
C SER A 159 12.23 -13.97 -6.72
N TYR A 160 12.84 -14.30 -5.58
CA TYR A 160 12.38 -15.36 -4.68
C TYR A 160 10.96 -15.14 -4.12
N LEU A 161 10.45 -13.90 -4.15
CA LEU A 161 9.08 -13.57 -3.72
C LEU A 161 8.01 -14.19 -4.63
N ILE A 162 8.31 -14.45 -5.90
CA ILE A 162 7.36 -15.00 -6.89
C ILE A 162 7.60 -16.49 -7.13
N ASP A 163 8.84 -16.96 -6.99
CA ASP A 163 9.21 -18.37 -7.20
C ASP A 163 8.77 -19.30 -6.04
N GLY A 164 8.15 -18.76 -5.00
CA GLY A 164 7.67 -19.56 -3.88
C GLY A 164 8.79 -20.03 -2.97
N GLY A 165 9.53 -19.08 -2.39
CA GLY A 165 10.22 -19.27 -1.11
C GLY A 165 10.99 -20.58 -0.92
N GLU A 166 11.82 -21.01 -1.86
CA GLU A 166 12.87 -21.98 -1.54
C GLU A 166 13.98 -21.25 -0.77
N THR A 167 13.89 -21.35 0.56
CA THR A 167 14.99 -21.32 1.53
C THR A 167 16.19 -20.47 1.13
N ILE A 168 16.28 -19.28 1.74
CA ILE A 168 17.55 -18.61 1.99
C ILE A 168 18.39 -19.56 2.87
N THR A 169 19.08 -20.48 2.21
CA THR A 169 20.17 -21.23 2.80
C THR A 169 21.37 -20.29 2.71
N ARG A 170 21.55 -19.49 3.77
CA ARG A 170 22.78 -18.74 4.02
C ARG A 170 23.98 -19.68 3.83
N ALA A 171 24.87 -19.35 2.89
CA ALA A 171 26.25 -19.82 2.85
C ALA A 171 27.16 -18.69 3.34
#